data_AF-A0AAD6SV21-F1
#
_entry.id   AF-A0AAD6SV21-F1
#
_cell.length_a   1.000
_cell.length_b   1.000
_cell.length_c   1.000
_cell.angle_alpha   90.00
_cell.angle_beta   90.00
_cell.angle_gamma   90.00
#
_symmetry.space_group_name_H-M   'P 1'
#
loop_
_entity.id
_entity.type
_entity.pdbx_description
1 polymer ?
#
loop_
_entity_poly.entity_id
_entity_poly.type
_entity_poly.pdbx_seq_one_letter_code
_entity_poly.pdbx_strand_id
1 'polypeptide(L)'
;MVVTPSKGLANNIVLELTKLGIPAFAYSRETLANSRRTGINLTRLVKQCAKWRVLCVDPEHLCANEWREITEWPIFRSSLLFVVTDEHQ
;
A
#
# COMPACT_ATOMS: atom_id res chain seq x y z
N MET A 1 1.17 5.20 7.15
CA MET A 1 0.55 6.21 6.26
C MET A 1 0.13 5.53 4.98
N VAL A 2 -1.11 5.75 4.53
CA VAL A 2 -1.58 5.27 3.22
C VAL A 2 -1.71 6.46 2.28
N VAL A 3 -1.16 6.33 1.09
CA VAL A 3 -1.23 7.32 0.03
C VAL A 3 -1.93 6.65 -1.14
N THR A 4 -2.95 7.29 -1.70
CA THR A 4 -3.61 6.86 -2.91
C THR A 4 -3.30 7.89 -3.99
N PRO A 5 -2.21 7.69 -4.73
CA PRO A 5 -1.82 8.62 -5.78
C PRO A 5 -2.62 8.36 -7.06
N SER A 6 -2.57 9.29 -8.00
CA SER A 6 -3.10 9.05 -9.34
C SER A 6 -2.46 7.80 -9.96
N LYS A 7 -3.23 7.11 -10.79
CA LYS A 7 -2.86 5.81 -11.37
C LYS A 7 -1.47 5.87 -12.01
N GLY A 8 -0.61 4.92 -11.65
CA GLY A 8 0.75 4.80 -12.20
C GLY A 8 1.82 5.62 -11.47
N LEU A 9 1.48 6.44 -10.47
CA LEU A 9 2.46 7.22 -9.70
C LEU A 9 2.97 6.51 -8.44
N ALA A 10 2.29 5.46 -7.96
CA ALA A 10 2.62 4.76 -6.72
C ALA A 10 4.09 4.30 -6.68
N ASN A 11 4.60 3.74 -7.78
CA ASN A 11 5.99 3.27 -7.86
C ASN A 11 7.00 4.44 -7.82
N ASN A 12 6.71 5.57 -8.46
CA ASN A 12 7.60 6.74 -8.45
C ASN A 12 7.71 7.33 -7.04
N ILE A 13 6.59 7.45 -6.32
CA ILE A 13 6.57 7.94 -4.94
C ILE A 13 7.36 7.00 -4.03
N VAL A 14 7.16 5.69 -4.16
CA VAL A 14 7.90 4.69 -3.37
C VAL A 14 9.40 4.74 -3.65
N LEU A 15 9.80 4.94 -4.91
CA LEU A 15 11.20 5.11 -5.29
C LEU A 15 11.82 6.32 -4.59
N GLU A 16 11.18 7.49 -4.64
CA GLU A 16 11.69 8.70 -3.98
C GLU A 16 11.73 8.56 -2.45
N LEU A 17 10.69 8.00 -1.83
CA LEU A 17 10.69 7.73 -0.39
C LEU A 17 11.82 6.78 0.03
N THR A 18 12.09 5.77 -0.80
CA THR A 18 13.19 4.82 -0.53
C THR A 18 14.56 5.51 -0.61
N LYS A 19 14.76 6.43 -1.57
CA LYS A 19 15.98 7.25 -1.66
C LYS A 19 16.19 8.13 -0.42
N LEU A 20 15.11 8.55 0.23
CA LEU A 20 15.13 9.30 1.49
C LEU A 20 15.26 8.40 2.74
N GLY A 21 15.44 7.09 2.57
CA GLY A 21 15.56 6.14 3.68
C GLY A 21 14.23 5.81 4.37
N ILE A 22 13.09 6.16 3.75
CA ILE A 22 11.76 5.88 4.28
C ILE A 22 11.27 4.53 3.70
N PRO A 23 11.02 3.51 4.53
CA PRO A 23 10.49 2.23 4.04
C PRO A 23 9.08 2.41 3.48
N ALA A 24 8.95 2.29 2.15
CA ALA A 24 7.70 2.45 1.43
C ALA A 24 7.38 1.25 0.55
N PHE A 25 6.11 1.07 0.20
CA PHE A 25 5.67 -0.01 -0.68
C PHE A 25 4.50 0.42 -1.58
N ALA A 26 4.54 -0.02 -2.84
CA ALA A 26 3.47 0.22 -3.79
C ALA A 26 2.54 -1.01 -3.84
N TYR A 27 1.31 -0.86 -3.39
CA TYR A 27 0.24 -1.83 -3.54
C TYR A 27 -0.43 -1.61 -4.91
N SER A 28 0.23 -2.11 -5.94
CA SER A 28 -0.17 -1.97 -7.35
C SER A 28 -0.52 -3.30 -7.99
N ARG A 29 -1.14 -3.26 -9.17
CA ARG A 29 -1.48 -4.47 -9.93
C ARG A 29 -0.27 -5.37 -10.19
N GLU A 30 0.88 -4.77 -10.50
CA GLU A 30 2.12 -5.49 -10.75
C GLU A 30 2.62 -6.22 -9.50
N THR A 31 2.67 -5.53 -8.36
CA THR A 31 3.11 -6.13 -7.10
C THR A 31 2.19 -7.24 -6.62
N LEU A 32 0.88 -7.11 -6.82
CA LEU A 32 -0.10 -8.15 -6.48
C LEU A 32 0.01 -9.36 -7.40
N ALA A 33 0.22 -9.14 -8.70
CA ALA A 33 0.47 -10.23 -9.63
C ALA A 33 1.76 -10.98 -9.25
N ASN A 34 2.82 -10.24 -8.90
CA ASN A 34 4.08 -10.83 -8.47
C ASN A 34 3.96 -11.59 -7.15
N SER A 35 3.22 -11.07 -6.17
CA SER A 35 3.01 -11.75 -4.89
C SER A 35 2.24 -13.06 -5.07
N ARG A 36 1.26 -13.09 -5.98
CA ARG A 36 0.53 -14.31 -6.35
C ARG A 36 1.45 -15.36 -7.00
N ARG A 37 2.32 -14.94 -7.93
CA ARG A 37 3.30 -15.84 -8.57
C ARG A 37 4.31 -16.42 -7.59
N THR A 38 4.74 -15.63 -6.60
CA THR A 38 5.78 -16.00 -5.63
C THR A 38 5.22 -16.66 -4.37
N GLY A 39 3.90 -16.82 -4.26
CA GLY A 39 3.25 -17.38 -3.07
C GLY A 39 3.34 -16.49 -1.82
N ILE A 40 3.70 -15.21 -1.99
CA ILE A 40 3.80 -14.26 -0.88
C ILE A 40 2.39 -13.78 -0.50
N ASN A 41 1.99 -14.04 0.74
CA ASN A 41 0.75 -13.49 1.29
C ASN A 41 0.96 -12.01 1.67
N LEU A 42 0.71 -11.14 0.70
CA LEU A 42 0.88 -9.70 0.83
C LEU A 42 -0.07 -9.09 1.87
N THR A 43 -1.32 -9.55 1.91
CA THR A 43 -2.34 -9.13 2.89
C THR A 43 -1.84 -9.28 4.32
N ARG A 44 -1.26 -10.43 4.65
CA ARG A 44 -0.66 -10.70 5.97
C ARG A 44 0.48 -9.74 6.28
N LEU A 45 1.37 -9.46 5.32
CA LEU A 45 2.51 -8.57 5.53
C LEU A 45 2.06 -7.13 5.77
N VAL A 46 1.07 -6.65 5.02
CA VAL A 46 0.53 -5.30 5.16
C VAL A 46 -0.16 -5.14 6.53
N LYS A 47 -0.97 -6.11 6.94
CA LYS A 47 -1.64 -6.13 8.25
C LYS A 47 -0.70 -6.04 9.45
N GLN A 48 0.50 -6.60 9.33
CA GLN A 48 1.48 -6.61 10.42
C GLN A 48 2.16 -5.25 10.63
N CYS A 49 2.09 -4.34 9.66
CA CYS A 49 2.74 -3.01 9.72
C CYS A 49 4.23 -3.01 10.12
N ALA A 50 4.92 -4.15 9.95
CA ALA A 50 6.28 -4.32 10.44
C ALA A 50 7.36 -3.87 9.44
N LYS A 51 7.04 -3.90 8.14
CA LYS A 51 8.03 -3.73 7.06
C LYS A 51 8.02 -2.35 6.41
N TRP A 52 6.85 -1.70 6.36
CA TRP A 52 6.65 -0.46 5.60
C TRP A 52 5.97 0.60 6.44
N ARG A 53 6.46 1.84 6.37
CA ARG A 53 5.87 3.01 7.03
C ARG A 53 4.89 3.75 6.12
N VAL A 54 5.11 3.68 4.81
CA VAL A 54 4.24 4.27 3.79
C VAL A 54 3.76 3.20 2.81
N LEU A 55 2.46 3.18 2.55
CA LEU A 55 1.83 2.34 1.54
C LEU A 55 1.22 3.23 0.47
N CYS A 56 1.72 3.15 -0.75
CA CYS A 56 1.08 3.79 -1.90
C CYS A 56 0.14 2.77 -2.56
N VAL A 57 -1.16 3.01 -2.59
CA VAL A 57 -2.16 2.05 -3.04
C VAL A 57 -2.83 2.60 -4.29
N ASP A 58 -2.81 1.86 -5.39
CA ASP A 58 -3.57 2.30 -6.58
C ASP A 58 -5.07 2.36 -6.24
N PRO A 59 -5.81 3.38 -6.70
CA PRO A 59 -7.21 3.60 -6.32
C PRO A 59 -8.11 2.37 -6.57
N GLU A 60 -7.88 1.65 -7.67
CA GLU A 60 -8.64 0.46 -8.03
C GLU A 60 -8.60 -0.67 -7.00
N HIS A 61 -7.59 -0.71 -6.12
CA HIS A 61 -7.43 -1.75 -5.10
C HIS A 61 -8.09 -1.38 -3.78
N LEU A 62 -8.51 -0.13 -3.57
CA LEU A 62 -9.18 0.29 -2.33
C LEU A 62 -10.52 -0.43 -2.11
N CYS A 63 -11.19 -0.81 -3.19
CA CYS A 63 -12.45 -1.55 -3.14
C CYS A 63 -12.28 -3.07 -3.06
N ALA A 64 -11.04 -3.58 -3.06
CA ALA A 64 -10.79 -5.03 -3.04
C ALA A 64 -11.12 -5.63 -1.67
N ASN A 65 -11.60 -6.89 -1.67
CA ASN A 65 -11.92 -7.61 -0.42
C ASN A 65 -10.71 -7.72 0.50
N GLU A 66 -9.53 -7.94 -0.08
CA GLU A 66 -8.26 -8.00 0.64
C GLU A 66 -7.94 -6.67 1.32
N TRP A 67 -8.27 -5.55 0.68
CA TRP A 67 -8.05 -4.21 1.24
C TRP A 67 -8.99 -3.91 2.40
N ARG A 68 -10.26 -4.33 2.31
CA ARG A 68 -11.19 -4.31 3.45
C ARG A 68 -10.63 -5.12 4.63
N GLU A 69 -10.13 -6.32 4.35
CA GLU A 69 -9.53 -7.18 5.38
C GLU A 69 -8.33 -6.52 6.08
N ILE A 70 -7.49 -5.80 5.33
CA ILE A 70 -6.34 -5.03 5.84
C ILE A 70 -6.82 -3.87 6.73
N THR A 71 -7.74 -3.06 6.20
CA THR A 71 -8.23 -1.85 6.89
C THR A 71 -9.09 -2.16 8.12
N GLU A 72 -9.61 -3.38 8.24
CA GLU A 72 -10.30 -3.88 9.43
C GLU A 72 -9.38 -4.40 10.53
N TRP A 73 -8.10 -4.63 10.22
CA TRP A 73 -7.16 -5.21 11.16
C TRP A 73 -6.74 -4.22 12.26
N PRO A 74 -6.84 -4.57 13.57
CA PRO A 74 -6.58 -3.62 14.66
C PRO A 74 -5.18 -3.00 14.62
N ILE A 75 -4.15 -3.80 14.34
CA ILE A 75 -2.75 -3.33 14.25
C ILE A 75 -2.58 -2.32 13.11
N PHE A 76 -3.27 -2.56 11.99
CA PHE A 76 -3.21 -1.67 10.85
C PHE A 76 -3.90 -0.34 11.14
N ARG A 77 -5.10 -0.37 11.75
CA ARG A 77 -5.85 0.83 12.13
C ARG A 77 -5.09 1.72 13.12
N SER A 78 -4.46 1.13 14.14
CA SER A 78 -3.67 1.91 15.11
C SER A 78 -2.38 2.49 14.51
N SER A 79 -1.89 1.91 13.41
CA SER A 79 -0.69 2.38 12.69
C SER A 79 -1.03 3.36 11.55
N LEU A 80 -2.32 3.61 11.30
CA LEU A 80 -2.78 4.49 10.24
C LEU A 80 -2.78 5.95 10.71
N LEU A 81 -1.71 6.66 10.38
CA LEU A 81 -1.57 8.08 10.74
C LEU A 81 -2.35 9.02 9.81
N PHE A 82 -2.49 8.67 8.53
CA PHE A 82 -3.11 9.52 7.52
C PHE A 82 -3.47 8.71 6.27
N VAL A 83 -4.56 9.10 5.59
CA VAL A 83 -4.97 8.64 4.25
C VAL A 83 -5.05 9.87 3.35
N VAL A 84 -4.24 9.92 2.29
CA VAL A 84 -4.33 10.95 1.24
C VAL A 84 -4.96 10.33 0.02
N THR A 85 -6.04 10.93 -0.50
CA THR A 85 -6.57 10.62 -1.83
C THR A 85 -6.26 11.80 -2.74
N ASP A 86 -5.43 11.59 -3.76
CA ASP A 86 -5.14 12.60 -4.77
C ASP A 86 -5.85 12.25 -6.08
N GLU A 87 -7.03 12.82 -6.26
CA GLU A 87 -7.83 12.74 -7.47
C GLU A 87 -7.78 14.10 -8.18
N HIS A 88 -6.87 14.25 -9.15
CA HIS A 88 -7.02 15.30 -10.15
C HIS A 88 -8.15 14.87 -11.09
N GLN A 89 -9.31 15.50 -10.95
CA GLN A 89 -10.42 15.45 -11.91
C GLN A 89 -9.99 16.02 -13.27
#